data_AF-A0A6N1X7Q4-F1
#
_entry.id   AF-A0A6N1X7Q4-F1
#
_cell.length_a   1.000
_cell.length_b   1.000
_cell.length_c   1.000
_cell.angle_alpha   90.00
_cell.angle_beta   90.00
_cell.angle_gamma   90.00
#
_symmetry.space_group_name_H-M   'P 1'
#
loop_
_entity.id
_entity.type
_entity.pdbx_description
1 polymer ?
#
loop_
_entity_poly.entity_id
_entity_poly.type
_entity_poly.pdbx_seq_one_letter_code
_entity_poly.pdbx_strand_id
1 'polypeptide(L)'
;MFARKIHSLWLILAASLWMTYAGNTALWKKLASLGLMHNLSGVGFVLALSVMLAAALAGLLALFAWKGALKPAMLVLLLVTAFASHFMNSFGIVIDPSMVTNAVQTDVHEAGALLNPGLVVNVVLLALIPGWLIWRQPIAYGPARKQLWKNLATVALAIVAIVALLALSYQTMASTMRNYKDLRYLLNPLSSVYSAARVVLKPFELDPSVLRPIGDDARAMAPMHAGAKPLTLLLVVGETARSDHFSLNGYERETNPELKARGVVSFGNAWSCGTSTAESLPCMFAHLGRDDFHGRKANYENLLDLLQKAGMNVLWVDNQSGCKEVCNRVPHVETTSQCGSAECFDETMLNAMQARLRALGERQRGKGTVIVLHQMGSHGPAYYQRSPEQYKAFLPECQTSALKDCSQDQVRNAYDNSIRYTDHFLAKAIDWLQANTDNSALMYVSDHGESLGEANVYLHGLPYAFAPDTQKKVPWITWLSPEFERENRLSSSCLRQHAGERVTHDSYFHAVLGLADVAAREYQPELDFYRACRT
;
A
#
# COMPACT_ATOMS: atom_id res chain seq x y z
N MET A 1 -11.80 27.83 -41.85
CA MET A 1 -12.19 28.85 -40.84
C MET A 1 -11.03 29.01 -39.86
N PHE A 2 -10.24 30.09 -39.97
CA PHE A 2 -9.13 30.32 -39.05
C PHE A 2 -9.68 30.68 -37.67
N ALA A 3 -9.48 29.82 -36.66
CA ALA A 3 -9.89 30.09 -35.30
C ALA A 3 -9.30 31.43 -34.82
N ARG A 4 -10.13 32.34 -34.29
CA ARG A 4 -9.67 33.62 -33.74
C ARG A 4 -8.65 33.35 -32.64
N LYS A 5 -7.57 34.15 -32.59
CA LYS A 5 -6.58 34.04 -31.51
C LYS A 5 -7.25 34.41 -30.19
N ILE A 6 -7.18 33.53 -29.20
CA ILE A 6 -7.72 33.77 -27.86
C ILE A 6 -6.57 34.18 -26.93
N HIS A 7 -6.87 35.04 -25.97
CA HIS A 7 -5.91 35.46 -24.94
C HIS A 7 -5.64 34.29 -23.97
N SER A 8 -4.38 34.07 -23.59
CA SER A 8 -3.98 32.94 -22.73
C SER A 8 -4.79 32.82 -21.43
N LEU A 9 -5.13 33.96 -20.81
CA LEU A 9 -5.97 34.00 -19.60
C LEU A 9 -7.33 33.30 -19.75
N TRP A 10 -8.04 33.49 -20.86
CA TRP A 10 -9.34 32.84 -21.06
C TRP A 10 -9.23 31.32 -21.13
N LEU A 11 -8.16 30.83 -21.76
CA LEU A 11 -7.88 29.40 -21.85
C LEU A 11 -7.51 28.82 -20.48
N ILE A 12 -6.72 29.56 -19.69
CA ILE A 12 -6.37 29.20 -18.31
C ILE A 12 -7.63 29.10 -17.45
N LEU A 13 -8.51 30.10 -17.51
CA LEU A 13 -9.76 30.11 -16.75
C LEU A 13 -10.67 28.96 -17.17
N ALA A 14 -10.84 28.72 -18.48
CA ALA A 14 -11.66 27.62 -18.98
C ALA A 14 -11.13 26.25 -18.53
N ALA A 15 -9.82 26.02 -18.65
CA ALA A 15 -9.19 24.78 -18.18
C ALA A 15 -9.29 24.62 -16.66
N SER A 16 -9.11 25.70 -15.90
CA SER A 16 -9.21 25.68 -14.43
C SER A 16 -10.63 25.37 -13.97
N LEU A 17 -11.65 25.97 -14.59
CA LEU A 17 -13.06 25.67 -14.31
C LEU A 17 -13.42 24.24 -14.71
N TRP A 18 -12.95 23.77 -15.87
CA TRP A 18 -13.16 22.39 -16.30
C TRP A 18 -12.60 21.39 -15.28
N MET A 19 -11.34 21.55 -14.87
CA MET A 19 -10.71 20.70 -13.84
C MET A 19 -11.44 20.83 -12.49
N THR A 20 -11.83 22.04 -12.10
CA THR A 20 -12.58 22.29 -10.84
C THR A 20 -13.91 21.55 -10.79
N TYR A 21 -14.70 21.54 -11.87
CA TYR A 21 -16.04 20.93 -11.83
C TYR A 21 -16.05 19.49 -12.34
N ALA A 22 -15.53 19.24 -13.54
CA ALA A 22 -15.54 17.90 -14.14
C ALA A 22 -14.47 16.98 -13.51
N GLY A 23 -13.34 17.55 -13.09
CA GLY A 23 -12.22 16.81 -12.50
C GLY A 23 -12.36 16.47 -11.01
N ASN A 24 -13.24 17.18 -10.28
CA ASN A 24 -13.41 17.01 -8.82
C ASN A 24 -14.77 16.43 -8.43
N THR A 25 -15.39 15.63 -9.29
CA THR A 25 -16.68 15.00 -8.99
C THR A 25 -16.67 14.19 -7.70
N ALA A 26 -15.54 13.55 -7.35
CA ALA A 26 -15.38 12.84 -6.07
C ALA A 26 -15.47 13.78 -4.86
N LEU A 27 -14.78 14.93 -4.89
CA LEU A 27 -14.86 15.97 -3.86
C LEU A 27 -16.31 16.46 -3.70
N TRP A 28 -16.98 16.78 -4.80
CA TRP A 28 -18.35 17.32 -4.75
C TRP A 28 -19.35 16.30 -4.21
N LYS A 29 -19.23 15.01 -4.59
CA LYS A 29 -20.03 13.92 -4.03
C LYS A 29 -19.79 13.76 -2.53
N LYS A 30 -18.54 13.83 -2.07
CA LYS A 30 -18.19 13.74 -0.65
C LYS A 30 -18.78 14.91 0.15
N LEU A 31 -18.66 16.14 -0.34
CA LEU A 31 -19.25 17.30 0.32
C LEU A 31 -20.78 17.22 0.36
N ALA A 32 -21.42 16.68 -0.68
CA ALA A 32 -22.85 16.41 -0.72
C ALA A 32 -23.26 15.40 0.37
N SER A 33 -22.54 14.28 0.48
CA SER A 33 -22.87 13.21 1.43
C SER A 33 -22.68 13.63 2.90
N LEU A 34 -21.84 14.63 3.17
CA LEU A 34 -21.69 15.23 4.49
C LEU A 34 -22.82 16.19 4.88
N GLY A 35 -23.83 16.38 4.01
CA GLY A 35 -24.94 17.30 4.26
C GLY A 35 -24.55 18.78 4.23
N LEU A 36 -23.34 19.11 3.78
CA LEU A 36 -22.84 20.49 3.71
C LEU A 36 -23.56 21.33 2.66
N MET A 37 -24.40 20.74 1.80
CA MET A 37 -25.21 21.49 0.83
C MET A 37 -26.67 21.68 1.26
N HIS A 38 -27.04 21.28 2.48
CA HIS A 38 -28.43 21.35 2.94
C HIS A 38 -28.88 22.76 3.41
N ASN A 39 -27.94 23.68 3.65
CA ASN A 39 -28.25 25.04 4.10
C ASN A 39 -27.47 26.10 3.30
N LEU A 40 -27.95 27.35 3.33
CA LEU A 40 -27.40 28.44 2.52
C LEU A 40 -25.93 28.74 2.85
N SER A 41 -25.54 28.66 4.13
CA SER A 41 -24.16 28.82 4.58
C SER A 41 -23.23 27.76 3.97
N GLY A 42 -23.70 26.53 3.87
CA GLY A 42 -22.97 25.41 3.34
C GLY A 42 -22.84 25.47 1.80
N VAL A 43 -23.89 25.91 1.11
CA VAL A 43 -23.81 26.24 -0.33
C VAL A 43 -22.80 27.37 -0.57
N GLY A 44 -22.81 28.42 0.25
CA GLY A 44 -21.82 29.50 0.19
C GLY A 44 -20.39 28.99 0.40
N PHE A 45 -20.18 28.07 1.33
CA PHE A 45 -18.89 27.41 1.55
C PHE A 45 -18.43 26.59 0.34
N VAL A 46 -19.30 25.77 -0.26
CA VAL A 46 -18.96 24.97 -1.44
C VAL A 46 -18.59 25.88 -2.61
N LEU A 47 -19.36 26.95 -2.85
CA LEU A 47 -19.05 27.94 -3.88
C LEU A 47 -17.70 28.63 -3.62
N ALA A 48 -17.43 29.02 -2.37
CA ALA A 48 -16.13 29.58 -2.00
C ALA A 48 -14.99 28.59 -2.29
N LEU A 49 -15.15 27.32 -1.92
CA LEU A 49 -14.16 26.27 -2.21
C LEU A 49 -13.95 26.06 -3.71
N SER A 50 -15.02 26.03 -4.51
CA SER A 50 -14.92 25.94 -5.98
C SER A 50 -14.14 27.11 -6.57
N VAL A 51 -14.41 28.34 -6.12
CA VAL A 51 -13.68 29.52 -6.59
C VAL A 51 -12.21 29.49 -6.14
N MET A 52 -11.93 29.08 -4.91
CA MET A 52 -10.55 28.91 -4.41
C MET A 52 -9.77 27.88 -5.23
N LEU A 53 -10.39 26.73 -5.54
CA LEU A 53 -9.78 25.69 -6.36
C LEU A 53 -9.51 26.17 -7.78
N ALA A 54 -10.48 26.83 -8.42
CA ALA A 54 -10.31 27.40 -9.75
C ALA A 54 -9.23 28.49 -9.77
N ALA A 55 -9.17 29.34 -8.74
CA ALA A 55 -8.15 30.38 -8.59
C ALA A 55 -6.75 29.77 -8.42
N ALA A 56 -6.60 28.76 -7.58
CA ALA A 56 -5.33 28.07 -7.38
C ALA A 56 -4.82 27.40 -8.66
N LEU A 57 -5.71 26.73 -9.41
CA LEU A 57 -5.38 26.14 -10.71
C LEU A 57 -5.00 27.20 -11.75
N ALA A 58 -5.73 28.32 -11.78
CA ALA A 58 -5.42 29.43 -12.68
C ALA A 58 -4.06 30.06 -12.36
N GLY A 59 -3.75 30.24 -11.07
CA GLY A 59 -2.44 30.69 -10.59
C GLY A 59 -1.32 29.74 -10.99
N LEU A 60 -1.51 28.43 -10.79
CA LEU A 60 -0.54 27.40 -11.18
C LEU A 60 -0.28 27.42 -12.69
N LEU A 61 -1.33 27.42 -13.52
CA LEU A 61 -1.21 27.48 -14.98
C LEU A 61 -0.62 28.80 -15.49
N ALA A 62 -0.85 29.91 -14.78
CA ALA A 62 -0.27 31.21 -15.13
C ALA A 62 1.27 31.19 -15.05
N LEU A 63 1.87 30.37 -14.19
CA LEU A 63 3.34 30.18 -14.14
C LEU A 63 3.88 29.62 -15.47
N PHE A 64 3.08 28.81 -16.15
CA PHE A 64 3.41 28.18 -17.43
C PHE A 64 2.86 28.93 -18.65
N ALA A 65 2.28 30.13 -18.47
CA ALA A 65 1.65 30.90 -19.54
C ALA A 65 2.65 31.58 -20.50
N TRP A 66 3.52 30.76 -21.09
CA TRP A 66 4.55 31.10 -22.05
C TRP A 66 4.33 30.31 -23.33
N LYS A 67 4.81 30.87 -24.46
CA LYS A 67 4.75 30.18 -25.75
C LYS A 67 5.55 28.88 -25.65
N GLY A 68 4.90 27.75 -25.93
CA GLY A 68 5.50 26.41 -25.87
C GLY A 68 5.29 25.68 -24.54
N ALA A 69 5.13 26.38 -23.41
CA ALA A 69 4.97 25.75 -22.09
C ALA A 69 3.50 25.54 -21.68
N LEU A 70 2.62 26.50 -21.99
CA LEU A 70 1.25 26.53 -21.47
C LEU A 70 0.42 25.31 -21.89
N LYS A 71 0.48 24.96 -23.19
CA LYS A 71 -0.31 23.85 -23.74
C LYS A 71 0.13 22.48 -23.20
N PRO A 72 1.43 22.13 -23.17
CA PRO A 72 1.90 20.92 -22.48
C PRO A 72 1.50 20.88 -21.00
N ALA A 73 1.67 21.98 -20.26
CA ALA A 73 1.30 22.02 -18.84
C ALA A 73 -0.19 21.74 -18.62
N MET A 74 -1.09 22.34 -19.42
CA MET A 74 -2.52 22.04 -19.36
C MET A 74 -2.81 20.58 -19.72
N LEU A 75 -2.17 20.01 -20.74
CA LEU A 75 -2.38 18.62 -21.13
C LEU A 75 -1.97 17.66 -20.01
N VAL A 76 -0.81 17.87 -19.39
CA VAL A 76 -0.35 17.07 -18.26
C VAL A 76 -1.33 17.17 -17.09
N LEU A 77 -1.74 18.38 -16.71
CA LEU A 77 -2.70 18.56 -15.61
C LEU A 77 -4.08 17.95 -15.92
N LEU A 78 -4.53 18.02 -17.18
CA LEU A 78 -5.77 17.36 -17.60
C LEU A 78 -5.67 15.84 -17.52
N LEU A 79 -4.54 15.26 -17.94
CA LEU A 79 -4.30 13.80 -17.81
C LEU A 79 -4.29 13.38 -16.34
N VAL A 80 -3.50 14.07 -15.50
CA VAL A 80 -3.48 13.83 -14.05
C VAL A 80 -4.88 13.96 -13.46
N THR A 81 -5.63 14.98 -13.87
CA THR A 81 -7.02 15.18 -13.44
C THR A 81 -7.89 13.99 -13.81
N ALA A 82 -7.79 13.48 -15.04
CA ALA A 82 -8.63 12.39 -15.51
C ALA A 82 -8.32 11.05 -14.82
N PHE A 83 -7.04 10.70 -14.67
CA PHE A 83 -6.63 9.49 -13.94
C PHE A 83 -7.05 9.57 -12.47
N ALA A 84 -6.67 10.65 -11.76
CA ALA A 84 -7.04 10.82 -10.36
C ALA A 84 -8.56 10.83 -10.16
N SER A 85 -9.31 11.53 -11.03
CA SER A 85 -10.78 11.54 -10.99
C SER A 85 -11.36 10.14 -11.19
N HIS A 86 -10.81 9.32 -12.09
CA HIS A 86 -11.25 7.94 -12.26
C HIS A 86 -11.07 7.16 -10.96
N PHE A 87 -9.84 7.10 -10.43
CA PHE A 87 -9.56 6.27 -9.26
C PHE A 87 -10.30 6.74 -8.00
N MET A 88 -10.39 8.06 -7.76
CA MET A 88 -11.17 8.60 -6.65
C MET A 88 -12.67 8.23 -6.77
N ASN A 89 -13.24 8.27 -7.97
CA ASN A 89 -14.65 7.92 -8.17
C ASN A 89 -14.89 6.41 -8.19
N SER A 90 -13.96 5.62 -8.72
CA SER A 90 -14.10 4.16 -8.86
C SER A 90 -13.83 3.44 -7.54
N PHE A 91 -12.84 3.90 -6.76
CA PHE A 91 -12.39 3.18 -5.56
C PHE A 91 -12.54 3.96 -4.26
N GLY A 92 -12.90 5.25 -4.30
CA GLY A 92 -13.01 6.06 -3.08
C GLY A 92 -11.67 6.40 -2.43
N ILE A 93 -10.56 6.16 -3.13
CA ILE A 93 -9.21 6.52 -2.69
C ILE A 93 -8.95 8.03 -2.79
N VAL A 94 -7.86 8.48 -2.18
CA VAL A 94 -7.37 9.86 -2.28
C VAL A 94 -5.95 9.87 -2.85
N ILE A 95 -5.50 11.00 -3.40
CA ILE A 95 -4.15 11.13 -3.97
C ILE A 95 -3.27 11.92 -3.00
N ASP A 96 -2.71 11.22 -2.03
CA ASP A 96 -1.74 11.73 -1.07
C ASP A 96 -0.29 11.33 -1.47
N PRO A 97 0.74 11.74 -0.71
CA PRO A 97 2.12 11.38 -1.03
C PRO A 97 2.38 9.86 -1.05
N SER A 98 1.75 9.07 -0.19
CA SER A 98 1.94 7.60 -0.20
C SER A 98 1.32 6.97 -1.44
N MET A 99 0.14 7.41 -1.88
CA MET A 99 -0.46 6.95 -3.13
C MET A 99 0.40 7.26 -4.35
N VAL A 100 1.08 8.42 -4.38
CA VAL A 100 2.06 8.72 -5.43
C VAL A 100 3.28 7.79 -5.33
N THR A 101 3.77 7.47 -4.12
CA THR A 101 4.82 6.47 -3.94
C THR A 101 4.40 5.09 -4.46
N ASN A 102 3.17 4.64 -4.15
CA ASN A 102 2.62 3.39 -4.66
C ASN A 102 2.62 3.40 -6.21
N ALA A 103 2.12 4.47 -6.83
CA ALA A 103 2.08 4.59 -8.29
C ALA A 103 3.47 4.66 -8.96
N VAL A 104 4.52 5.06 -8.24
CA VAL A 104 5.90 5.09 -8.75
C VAL A 104 6.60 3.74 -8.55
N GLN A 105 6.26 3.00 -7.51
CA GLN A 105 6.87 1.71 -7.16
C GLN A 105 6.13 0.49 -7.70
N THR A 106 5.01 0.70 -8.39
CA THR A 106 4.23 -0.34 -9.09
C THR A 106 4.94 -0.84 -10.35
N ASP A 107 4.55 -2.01 -10.83
CA ASP A 107 5.03 -2.58 -12.09
C ASP A 107 3.95 -2.60 -13.21
N VAL A 108 4.32 -3.10 -14.38
CA VAL A 108 3.43 -3.14 -15.56
C VAL A 108 2.25 -4.12 -15.39
N HIS A 109 2.41 -5.18 -14.61
CA HIS A 109 1.35 -6.16 -14.36
C HIS A 109 0.33 -5.59 -13.38
N GLU A 110 0.78 -5.00 -12.27
CA GLU A 110 -0.08 -4.30 -11.31
C GLU A 110 -0.85 -3.14 -11.95
N ALA A 111 -0.14 -2.26 -12.69
CA ALA A 111 -0.78 -1.15 -13.39
C ALA A 111 -1.74 -1.63 -14.49
N GLY A 112 -1.39 -2.74 -15.17
CA GLY A 112 -2.24 -3.38 -16.17
C GLY A 112 -3.56 -3.88 -15.59
N ALA A 113 -3.56 -4.42 -14.37
CA ALA A 113 -4.76 -4.91 -13.69
C ALA A 113 -5.78 -3.80 -13.36
N LEU A 114 -5.35 -2.53 -13.32
CA LEU A 114 -6.21 -1.36 -13.09
C LEU A 114 -6.92 -0.87 -14.37
N LEU A 115 -6.48 -1.32 -15.55
CA LEU A 115 -7.06 -0.90 -16.83
C LEU A 115 -8.45 -1.49 -17.02
N ASN A 116 -9.42 -0.61 -17.28
CA ASN A 116 -10.79 -0.98 -17.60
C ASN A 116 -11.38 0.01 -18.62
N PRO A 117 -12.46 -0.34 -19.35
CA PRO A 117 -13.08 0.56 -20.33
C PRO A 117 -13.51 1.90 -19.73
N GLY A 118 -13.96 1.92 -18.48
CA GLY A 118 -14.35 3.15 -17.77
C GLY A 118 -13.20 4.14 -17.60
N LEU A 119 -11.97 3.65 -17.36
CA LEU A 119 -10.77 4.49 -17.30
C LEU A 119 -10.49 5.16 -18.64
N VAL A 120 -10.57 4.39 -19.73
CA VAL A 120 -10.35 4.90 -21.10
C VAL A 120 -11.37 6.00 -21.43
N VAL A 121 -12.66 5.75 -21.14
CA VAL A 121 -13.72 6.75 -21.34
C VAL A 121 -13.43 8.02 -20.53
N ASN A 122 -13.04 7.89 -19.26
CA ASN A 122 -12.77 9.04 -18.41
C ASN A 122 -11.56 9.87 -18.90
N VAL A 123 -10.48 9.21 -19.34
CA VAL A 123 -9.30 9.87 -19.94
C VAL A 123 -9.67 10.58 -21.24
N VAL A 124 -10.46 9.95 -22.10
CA VAL A 124 -10.91 10.56 -23.35
C VAL A 124 -11.74 11.82 -23.07
N LEU A 125 -12.76 11.73 -22.20
CA LEU A 125 -13.70 12.80 -21.94
C LEU A 125 -13.07 13.95 -21.13
N LEU A 126 -12.33 13.65 -20.07
CA LEU A 126 -11.80 14.67 -19.17
C LEU A 126 -10.47 15.25 -19.64
N ALA A 127 -9.67 14.52 -20.42
CA ALA A 127 -8.34 14.96 -20.83
C ALA A 127 -8.15 15.07 -22.34
N LEU A 128 -8.39 14.02 -23.11
CA LEU A 128 -7.98 14.01 -24.53
C LEU A 128 -8.83 14.95 -25.39
N ILE A 129 -10.16 14.96 -25.22
CA ILE A 129 -11.05 15.87 -25.96
C ILE A 129 -10.75 17.34 -25.58
N PRO A 130 -10.77 17.75 -24.29
CA PRO A 130 -10.42 19.11 -23.90
C PRO A 130 -8.98 19.50 -24.31
N GLY A 131 -8.03 18.57 -24.16
CA GLY A 131 -6.64 18.74 -24.54
C GLY A 131 -6.46 18.98 -26.03
N TRP A 132 -7.18 18.24 -26.87
CA TRP A 132 -7.20 18.45 -28.33
C TRP A 132 -7.79 19.82 -28.72
N LEU A 133 -8.89 20.23 -28.09
CA LEU A 133 -9.49 21.56 -28.30
C LEU A 133 -8.49 22.68 -27.94
N ILE A 134 -7.85 22.55 -26.78
CA ILE A 134 -6.77 23.45 -26.31
C ILE A 134 -5.60 23.46 -27.30
N TRP A 135 -5.19 22.29 -27.80
CA TRP A 135 -4.05 22.16 -28.70
C TRP A 135 -4.29 22.85 -30.04
N ARG A 136 -5.52 22.76 -30.57
CA ARG A 136 -5.90 23.43 -31.83
C ARG A 136 -6.10 24.93 -31.69
N GLN A 137 -6.40 25.43 -30.49
CA GLN A 137 -6.68 26.85 -30.28
C GLN A 137 -5.40 27.71 -30.43
N PRO A 138 -5.34 28.67 -31.37
CA PRO A 138 -4.24 29.61 -31.45
C PRO A 138 -4.30 30.61 -30.28
N ILE A 139 -3.16 30.81 -29.62
CA ILE A 139 -3.03 31.66 -28.43
C ILE A 139 -2.28 32.94 -28.82
N ALA A 140 -2.85 34.09 -28.49
CA ALA A 140 -2.15 35.38 -28.59
C ALA A 140 -1.28 35.59 -27.35
N TYR A 141 0.04 35.57 -27.54
CA TYR A 141 1.00 35.95 -26.51
C TYR A 141 1.44 37.41 -26.74
N GLY A 142 1.55 38.18 -25.65
CA GLY A 142 2.15 39.51 -25.69
C GLY A 142 3.68 39.46 -25.60
N PRO A 143 4.36 40.63 -25.65
CA PRO A 143 5.78 40.74 -25.34
C PRO A 143 6.12 40.13 -23.99
N ALA A 144 7.29 39.49 -23.85
CA ALA A 144 7.66 38.69 -22.68
C ALA A 144 7.47 39.42 -21.34
N ARG A 145 7.90 40.69 -21.23
CA ARG A 145 7.71 41.52 -20.03
C ARG A 145 6.24 41.75 -19.70
N LYS A 146 5.40 42.02 -20.70
CA LYS A 146 3.95 42.19 -20.51
C LYS A 146 3.30 40.86 -20.12
N GLN A 147 3.77 39.74 -20.68
CA GLN A 147 3.29 38.41 -20.30
C GLN A 147 3.70 38.06 -18.86
N LEU A 148 4.93 38.35 -18.45
CA LEU A 148 5.39 38.18 -17.06
C LEU A 148 4.48 38.91 -16.08
N TRP A 149 4.22 40.20 -16.32
CA TRP A 149 3.34 41.00 -15.46
C TRP A 149 1.92 40.45 -15.41
N LYS A 150 1.38 39.97 -16.54
CA LYS A 150 0.06 39.31 -16.56
C LYS A 150 0.06 38.02 -15.74
N ASN A 151 1.11 37.21 -15.84
CA ASN A 151 1.25 35.97 -15.08
C ASN A 151 1.32 36.27 -13.58
N LEU A 152 2.21 37.19 -13.18
CA LEU A 152 2.35 37.63 -11.78
C LEU A 152 1.05 38.25 -11.24
N ALA A 153 0.37 39.08 -12.02
CA ALA A 153 -0.93 39.64 -11.63
C ALA A 153 -1.99 38.55 -11.47
N THR A 154 -2.01 37.54 -12.36
CA THR A 154 -2.94 36.41 -12.25
C THR A 154 -2.68 35.60 -10.98
N VAL A 155 -1.41 35.31 -10.67
CA VAL A 155 -1.01 34.63 -9.42
C VAL A 155 -1.38 35.45 -8.20
N ALA A 156 -1.09 36.75 -8.19
CA ALA A 156 -1.42 37.64 -7.08
C ALA A 156 -2.94 37.73 -6.85
N LEU A 157 -3.73 37.88 -7.92
CA LEU A 157 -5.19 37.88 -7.84
C LEU A 157 -5.74 36.55 -7.35
N ALA A 158 -5.16 35.42 -7.78
CA ALA A 158 -5.54 34.11 -7.27
C ALA A 158 -5.26 33.99 -5.76
N ILE A 159 -4.09 34.42 -5.28
CA ILE A 159 -3.76 34.42 -3.85
C ILE A 159 -4.71 35.31 -3.07
N VAL A 160 -4.99 36.52 -3.54
CA VAL A 160 -5.93 37.45 -2.88
C VAL A 160 -7.33 36.84 -2.81
N ALA A 161 -7.83 36.26 -3.90
CA ALA A 161 -9.13 35.59 -3.92
C ALA A 161 -9.17 34.43 -2.93
N ILE A 162 -8.12 33.60 -2.88
CA ILE A 162 -8.03 32.48 -1.93
C ILE A 162 -8.02 32.97 -0.49
N VAL A 163 -7.17 33.93 -0.15
CA VAL A 163 -7.06 34.47 1.22
C VAL A 163 -8.37 35.12 1.65
N ALA A 164 -8.99 35.92 0.78
CA ALA A 164 -10.26 36.59 1.07
C ALA A 164 -11.39 35.56 1.31
N LEU A 165 -11.55 34.58 0.42
CA LEU A 165 -12.58 33.55 0.56
C LEU A 165 -12.32 32.62 1.76
N LEU A 166 -11.06 32.31 2.04
CA LEU A 166 -10.67 31.54 3.23
C LEU A 166 -11.00 32.31 4.51
N ALA A 167 -10.74 33.61 4.57
CA ALA A 167 -11.08 34.46 5.71
C ALA A 167 -12.61 34.54 5.91
N LEU A 168 -13.37 34.72 4.83
CA LEU A 168 -14.84 34.77 4.84
C LEU A 168 -15.48 33.44 5.25
N SER A 169 -14.81 32.32 5.00
CA SER A 169 -15.31 30.96 5.29
C SER A 169 -14.53 30.21 6.36
N TYR A 170 -13.71 30.92 7.16
CA TYR A 170 -12.68 30.33 8.03
C TYR A 170 -13.23 29.28 8.99
N GLN A 171 -14.31 29.58 9.72
CA GLN A 171 -14.87 28.66 10.72
C GLN A 171 -15.34 27.35 10.08
N THR A 172 -16.12 27.44 9.00
CA THR A 172 -16.62 26.28 8.26
C THR A 172 -15.47 25.50 7.63
N MET A 173 -14.50 26.19 7.02
CA MET A 173 -13.33 25.55 6.41
C MET A 173 -12.47 24.84 7.43
N ALA A 174 -12.12 25.50 8.53
CA ALA A 174 -11.28 24.94 9.59
C ALA A 174 -11.95 23.74 10.26
N SER A 175 -13.25 23.83 10.57
CA SER A 175 -14.02 22.72 11.12
C SER A 175 -14.08 21.54 10.14
N THR A 176 -14.43 21.80 8.88
CA THR A 176 -14.55 20.77 7.83
C THR A 176 -13.22 20.07 7.58
N MET A 177 -12.12 20.81 7.42
CA MET A 177 -10.79 20.22 7.17
C MET A 177 -10.19 19.52 8.39
N ARG A 178 -10.58 19.92 9.60
CA ARG A 178 -10.14 19.25 10.84
C ARG A 178 -10.88 17.92 11.05
N ASN A 179 -12.18 17.89 10.76
CA ASN A 179 -13.03 16.71 10.93
C ASN A 179 -12.89 15.73 9.75
N TYR A 180 -12.65 16.22 8.54
CA TYR A 180 -12.55 15.43 7.32
C TYR A 180 -11.21 15.70 6.62
N LYS A 181 -10.14 15.13 7.21
CA LYS A 181 -8.75 15.33 6.78
C LYS A 181 -8.44 14.76 5.40
N ASP A 182 -9.31 13.90 4.87
CA ASP A 182 -9.26 13.31 3.53
C ASP A 182 -9.60 14.34 2.42
N LEU A 183 -10.44 15.35 2.71
CA LEU A 183 -10.91 16.33 1.72
C LEU A 183 -9.78 17.07 1.00
N ARG A 184 -8.68 17.39 1.69
CA ARG A 184 -7.53 18.08 1.08
C ARG A 184 -6.84 17.23 0.00
N TYR A 185 -6.90 15.91 0.11
CA TYR A 185 -6.33 14.99 -0.87
C TYR A 185 -7.29 14.65 -2.02
N LEU A 186 -8.57 15.08 -1.91
CA LEU A 186 -9.56 15.04 -2.98
C LEU A 186 -9.52 16.27 -3.91
N LEU A 187 -8.73 17.31 -3.58
CA LEU A 187 -8.57 18.53 -4.37
C LEU A 187 -7.76 18.28 -5.65
N ASN A 188 -8.35 17.65 -6.65
CA ASN A 188 -7.70 17.24 -7.89
C ASN A 188 -7.56 18.42 -8.89
N PRO A 189 -6.46 18.56 -9.65
CA PRO A 189 -5.16 17.90 -9.54
C PRO A 189 -4.20 18.57 -8.56
N LEU A 190 -4.63 19.52 -7.73
CA LEU A 190 -3.75 20.21 -6.78
C LEU A 190 -3.14 19.25 -5.75
N SER A 191 -3.92 18.28 -5.25
CA SER A 191 -3.45 17.24 -4.34
C SER A 191 -2.40 16.37 -5.03
N SER A 192 -2.63 15.93 -6.25
CA SER A 192 -1.65 15.18 -7.05
C SER A 192 -0.34 15.94 -7.27
N VAL A 193 -0.43 17.24 -7.58
CA VAL A 193 0.75 18.13 -7.73
C VAL A 193 1.50 18.28 -6.41
N TYR A 194 0.78 18.53 -5.31
CA TYR A 194 1.36 18.63 -3.97
C TYR A 194 2.06 17.32 -3.57
N SER A 195 1.39 16.19 -3.77
CA SER A 195 1.88 14.86 -3.41
C SER A 195 3.12 14.48 -4.22
N ALA A 196 3.11 14.73 -5.53
CA ALA A 196 4.28 14.56 -6.38
C ALA A 196 5.46 15.44 -5.95
N ALA A 197 5.21 16.72 -5.64
CA ALA A 197 6.24 17.61 -5.13
C ALA A 197 6.83 17.11 -3.81
N ARG A 198 6.01 16.63 -2.85
CA ARG A 198 6.49 16.06 -1.59
C ARG A 198 7.35 14.82 -1.80
N VAL A 199 6.98 13.93 -2.72
CA VAL A 199 7.76 12.72 -3.05
C VAL A 199 9.10 13.10 -3.68
N VAL A 200 9.11 14.03 -4.64
CA VAL A 200 10.35 14.51 -5.31
C VAL A 200 11.26 15.26 -4.33
N LEU A 201 10.70 15.96 -3.34
CA LEU A 201 11.48 16.70 -2.35
C LEU A 201 11.97 15.84 -1.17
N LYS A 202 11.40 14.65 -0.95
CA LYS A 202 11.75 13.74 0.16
C LYS A 202 13.24 13.37 0.21
N PRO A 203 13.94 13.08 -0.90
CA PRO A 203 15.37 12.80 -0.88
C PRO A 203 16.25 13.96 -0.36
N PHE A 204 15.75 15.21 -0.35
CA PHE A 204 16.45 16.34 0.26
C PHE A 204 16.26 16.42 1.78
N GLU A 205 15.23 15.76 2.33
CA GLU A 205 14.98 15.65 3.78
C GLU A 205 15.65 14.41 4.39
N LEU A 206 15.82 13.35 3.58
CA LEU A 206 16.36 12.04 3.94
C LEU A 206 17.30 11.57 2.84
N ASP A 207 18.61 11.56 3.10
CA ASP A 207 19.60 11.08 2.13
C ASP A 207 19.41 9.57 1.89
N PRO A 208 18.97 9.14 0.69
CA PRO A 208 18.74 7.72 0.41
C PRO A 208 20.05 6.94 0.25
N SER A 209 21.19 7.61 0.07
CA SER A 209 22.49 6.96 -0.17
C SER A 209 23.19 6.50 1.12
N VAL A 210 22.76 7.00 2.28
CA VAL A 210 23.36 6.68 3.57
C VAL A 210 22.48 5.68 4.32
N LEU A 211 22.94 4.43 4.35
CA LEU A 211 22.35 3.35 5.13
C LEU A 211 23.19 3.11 6.39
N ARG A 212 22.58 3.25 7.57
CA ARG A 212 23.24 3.00 8.86
C ARG A 212 23.20 1.51 9.20
N PRO A 213 24.34 0.90 9.55
CA PRO A 213 24.35 -0.51 9.91
C PRO A 213 23.64 -0.76 11.25
N ILE A 214 23.07 -1.95 11.39
CA ILE A 214 22.56 -2.48 12.66
C ILE A 214 23.07 -3.91 12.87
N GLY A 215 23.03 -4.40 14.11
CA GLY A 215 23.29 -5.81 14.41
C GLY A 215 24.73 -6.27 14.15
N ASP A 216 25.72 -5.38 14.29
CA ASP A 216 27.14 -5.76 14.15
C ASP A 216 27.58 -6.77 15.24
N ASP A 217 26.91 -6.74 16.38
CA ASP A 217 27.04 -7.70 17.47
C ASP A 217 26.01 -8.83 17.42
N ALA A 218 25.20 -8.91 16.36
CA ALA A 218 24.18 -9.94 16.24
C ALA A 218 24.82 -11.33 16.15
N ARG A 219 24.32 -12.29 16.93
CA ARG A 219 24.79 -13.68 16.94
C ARG A 219 23.61 -14.62 17.13
N ALA A 220 23.52 -15.64 16.27
CA ALA A 220 22.63 -16.77 16.53
C ALA A 220 23.12 -17.54 17.76
N MET A 221 22.20 -17.87 18.65
CA MET A 221 22.50 -18.60 19.87
C MET A 221 22.86 -20.05 19.57
N ALA A 222 23.71 -20.64 20.42
CA ALA A 222 24.08 -22.04 20.29
C ALA A 222 22.88 -22.93 20.65
N PRO A 223 22.68 -24.07 19.95
CA PRO A 223 21.60 -24.98 20.28
C PRO A 223 21.69 -25.47 21.73
N MET A 224 20.54 -25.74 22.36
CA MET A 224 20.50 -26.16 23.76
C MET A 224 21.20 -27.50 24.01
N HIS A 225 21.31 -28.35 23.00
CA HIS A 225 21.87 -29.70 23.10
C HIS A 225 22.80 -30.02 21.93
N ALA A 226 23.84 -30.83 22.18
CA ALA A 226 24.72 -31.32 21.12
C ALA A 226 23.94 -32.25 20.17
N GLY A 227 23.90 -31.90 18.88
CA GLY A 227 23.19 -32.68 17.85
C GLY A 227 21.80 -32.14 17.46
N ALA A 228 21.33 -31.04 18.07
CA ALA A 228 20.11 -30.37 17.65
C ALA A 228 20.17 -29.96 16.17
N LYS A 229 19.08 -30.21 15.44
CA LYS A 229 18.99 -29.84 14.01
C LYS A 229 18.90 -28.32 13.86
N PRO A 230 19.51 -27.74 12.81
CA PRO A 230 19.42 -26.32 12.56
C PRO A 230 17.97 -25.85 12.37
N LEU A 231 17.64 -24.70 12.96
CA LEU A 231 16.34 -24.06 12.81
C LEU A 231 16.01 -23.80 11.33
N THR A 232 14.77 -24.05 10.93
CA THR A 232 14.17 -23.49 9.70
C THR A 232 12.95 -22.66 10.03
N LEU A 233 13.02 -21.34 9.80
CA LEU A 233 11.93 -20.40 10.03
C LEU A 233 11.38 -19.90 8.69
N LEU A 234 10.10 -20.18 8.43
CA LEU A 234 9.38 -19.60 7.29
C LEU A 234 8.63 -18.34 7.72
N LEU A 235 8.97 -17.23 7.07
CA LEU A 235 8.32 -15.93 7.21
C LEU A 235 7.39 -15.69 6.02
N VAL A 236 6.14 -16.00 6.28
CA VAL A 236 4.89 -15.67 5.61
C VAL A 236 4.55 -14.20 5.40
N VAL A 237 5.05 -13.46 4.41
CA VAL A 237 4.55 -12.09 4.17
C VAL A 237 3.35 -12.16 3.23
N GLY A 238 2.16 -12.04 3.81
CA GLY A 238 0.90 -11.93 3.09
C GLY A 238 0.69 -10.55 2.48
N GLU A 239 -0.20 -10.50 1.50
CA GLU A 239 -0.57 -9.28 0.78
C GLU A 239 -2.09 -9.06 0.88
N THR A 240 -2.50 -7.88 1.32
CA THR A 240 -3.90 -7.39 1.25
C THR A 240 -4.92 -8.22 2.08
N ALA A 241 -4.50 -9.23 2.83
CA ALA A 241 -5.37 -10.07 3.65
C ALA A 241 -5.80 -9.34 4.95
N ARG A 242 -7.12 -9.30 5.24
CA ARG A 242 -7.66 -8.67 6.44
C ARG A 242 -8.23 -9.70 7.43
N SER A 243 -8.08 -9.41 8.71
CA SER A 243 -8.32 -10.37 9.80
C SER A 243 -9.76 -10.85 9.91
N ASP A 244 -10.73 -9.98 9.60
CA ASP A 244 -12.16 -10.25 9.79
C ASP A 244 -12.75 -11.22 8.74
N HIS A 245 -11.96 -11.63 7.74
CA HIS A 245 -12.33 -12.65 6.75
C HIS A 245 -11.64 -13.99 6.97
N PHE A 246 -10.95 -14.15 8.11
CA PHE A 246 -10.35 -15.43 8.52
C PHE A 246 -11.30 -16.18 9.46
N SER A 247 -11.73 -17.38 9.08
CA SER A 247 -12.53 -18.27 9.95
C SER A 247 -11.82 -18.59 11.27
N LEU A 248 -10.48 -18.62 11.27
CA LEU A 248 -9.65 -18.77 12.48
C LEU A 248 -9.85 -17.62 13.49
N ASN A 249 -10.33 -16.46 13.02
CA ASN A 249 -10.58 -15.26 13.81
C ASN A 249 -12.08 -15.01 14.05
N GLY A 250 -12.93 -16.01 13.77
CA GLY A 250 -14.38 -15.94 14.00
C GLY A 250 -15.22 -15.48 12.81
N TYR A 251 -14.66 -15.43 11.60
CA TYR A 251 -15.44 -15.17 10.40
C TYR A 251 -16.47 -16.29 10.12
N GLU A 252 -17.63 -15.94 9.59
CA GLU A 252 -18.78 -16.84 9.41
C GLU A 252 -18.58 -17.90 8.33
N ARG A 253 -17.72 -17.64 7.33
CA ARG A 253 -17.42 -18.56 6.23
C ARG A 253 -16.13 -19.32 6.54
N GLU A 254 -16.11 -20.61 6.26
CA GLU A 254 -14.91 -21.46 6.45
C GLU A 254 -13.86 -21.16 5.37
N THR A 255 -13.09 -20.09 5.58
CA THR A 255 -12.02 -19.61 4.67
C THR A 255 -10.66 -20.24 4.96
N ASN A 256 -10.46 -20.84 6.15
CA ASN A 256 -9.17 -21.43 6.54
C ASN A 256 -9.26 -22.89 7.08
N PRO A 257 -9.93 -23.81 6.36
CA PRO A 257 -10.09 -25.18 6.85
C PRO A 257 -8.77 -25.95 6.99
N GLU A 258 -7.78 -25.71 6.12
CA GLU A 258 -6.53 -26.48 6.10
C GLU A 258 -5.59 -26.08 7.25
N LEU A 259 -5.50 -24.79 7.56
CA LEU A 259 -4.74 -24.30 8.69
C LEU A 259 -5.35 -24.71 10.03
N LYS A 260 -6.69 -24.70 10.12
CA LYS A 260 -7.41 -25.20 11.30
C LYS A 260 -7.05 -26.66 11.59
N ALA A 261 -6.94 -27.50 10.57
CA ALA A 261 -6.54 -28.90 10.70
C ALA A 261 -5.09 -29.09 11.20
N ARG A 262 -4.23 -28.09 11.00
CA ARG A 262 -2.81 -28.11 11.43
C ARG A 262 -2.59 -27.49 12.82
N GLY A 263 -3.65 -27.09 13.52
CA GLY A 263 -3.59 -26.64 14.90
C GLY A 263 -2.83 -25.33 15.12
N VAL A 264 -2.78 -24.47 14.10
CA VAL A 264 -2.11 -23.17 14.13
C VAL A 264 -2.68 -22.25 15.22
N VAL A 265 -1.90 -21.26 15.64
CA VAL A 265 -2.35 -20.17 16.50
C VAL A 265 -2.60 -18.95 15.62
N SER A 266 -3.78 -18.35 15.70
CA SER A 266 -4.13 -17.14 14.93
C SER A 266 -4.41 -15.98 15.89
N PHE A 267 -3.65 -14.90 15.75
CA PHE A 267 -3.80 -13.65 16.49
C PHE A 267 -4.73 -12.74 15.70
N GLY A 268 -6.01 -12.73 16.10
CA GLY A 268 -7.05 -11.98 15.38
C GLY A 268 -6.98 -10.46 15.56
N ASN A 269 -6.17 -9.96 16.50
CA ASN A 269 -6.05 -8.53 16.83
C ASN A 269 -4.66 -7.95 16.46
N ALA A 270 -4.13 -8.33 15.30
CA ALA A 270 -2.90 -7.79 14.75
C ALA A 270 -3.14 -6.53 13.89
N TRP A 271 -2.21 -5.56 13.96
CA TRP A 271 -2.33 -4.28 13.27
C TRP A 271 -1.09 -3.95 12.44
N SER A 272 -1.31 -3.53 11.19
CA SER A 272 -0.26 -3.18 10.25
C SER A 272 0.40 -1.83 10.56
N CYS A 273 1.65 -1.67 10.12
CA CYS A 273 2.36 -0.40 10.18
C CYS A 273 1.83 0.60 9.14
N GLY A 274 1.46 0.15 7.96
CA GLY A 274 0.90 0.99 6.89
C GLY A 274 -0.40 0.44 6.34
N THR A 275 -0.89 1.07 5.29
CA THR A 275 -2.05 0.59 4.51
C THR A 275 -1.70 0.32 3.05
N SER A 276 -0.42 0.21 2.72
CA SER A 276 0.07 -0.24 1.41
C SER A 276 1.38 -0.99 1.59
N THR A 277 1.70 -1.89 0.67
CA THR A 277 2.95 -2.67 0.67
C THR A 277 4.19 -1.78 0.77
N ALA A 278 4.21 -0.66 0.03
CA ALA A 278 5.32 0.31 0.04
C ALA A 278 5.52 1.01 1.40
N GLU A 279 4.48 1.07 2.23
CA GLU A 279 4.54 1.64 3.58
C GLU A 279 4.83 0.56 4.63
N SER A 280 4.07 -0.53 4.61
CA SER A 280 4.10 -1.60 5.61
C SER A 280 5.38 -2.42 5.55
N LEU A 281 5.82 -2.82 4.36
CA LEU A 281 6.89 -3.80 4.21
C LEU A 281 8.24 -3.26 4.72
N PRO A 282 8.71 -2.07 4.33
CA PRO A 282 9.94 -1.53 4.90
C PRO A 282 9.84 -1.23 6.39
N CYS A 283 8.64 -0.89 6.89
CA CYS A 283 8.43 -0.58 8.29
C CYS A 283 8.51 -1.81 9.19
N MET A 284 7.77 -2.88 8.89
CA MET A 284 7.74 -4.08 9.74
C MET A 284 9.09 -4.81 9.82
N PHE A 285 9.94 -4.65 8.80
CA PHE A 285 11.31 -5.19 8.79
C PHE A 285 12.34 -4.25 9.44
N ALA A 286 11.95 -3.04 9.86
CA ALA A 286 12.82 -2.13 10.58
C ALA A 286 12.84 -2.44 12.09
N HIS A 287 13.94 -2.11 12.75
CA HIS A 287 14.04 -2.17 14.23
C HIS A 287 13.27 -1.05 14.94
N LEU A 288 12.68 -0.12 14.17
CA LEU A 288 11.92 1.02 14.66
C LEU A 288 10.44 0.67 14.65
N GLY A 289 9.71 1.08 15.69
CA GLY A 289 8.25 1.10 15.62
C GLY A 289 7.75 2.09 14.58
N ARG A 290 6.49 1.94 14.17
CA ARG A 290 5.79 2.74 13.16
C ARG A 290 6.08 4.25 13.26
N ASP A 291 5.84 4.85 14.41
CA ASP A 291 5.96 6.31 14.57
C ASP A 291 7.41 6.79 14.35
N ASP A 292 8.38 6.06 14.88
CA ASP A 292 9.80 6.35 14.70
C ASP A 292 10.26 6.07 13.26
N PHE A 293 9.73 5.01 12.63
CA PHE A 293 10.03 4.68 11.24
C PHE A 293 9.60 5.81 10.30
N HIS A 294 8.39 6.36 10.46
CA HIS A 294 7.93 7.49 9.64
C HIS A 294 8.56 8.83 10.04
N GLY A 295 9.00 8.98 11.29
CA GLY A 295 9.70 10.17 11.80
C GLY A 295 11.21 10.20 11.52
N ARG A 296 11.78 9.10 11.04
CA ARG A 296 13.24 8.90 10.94
C ARG A 296 13.95 9.97 10.12
N LYS A 297 15.25 10.14 10.41
CA LYS A 297 16.18 11.06 9.72
C LYS A 297 17.33 10.35 9.01
N ALA A 298 17.40 9.03 9.12
CA ALA A 298 18.36 8.19 8.43
C ALA A 298 17.68 6.89 8.02
N ASN A 299 18.21 6.25 6.97
CA ASN A 299 17.85 4.88 6.65
C ASN A 299 18.79 3.92 7.40
N TYR A 300 18.27 2.73 7.71
CA TYR A 300 18.98 1.71 8.45
C TYR A 300 18.92 0.39 7.70
N GLU A 301 19.93 -0.44 7.89
CA GLU A 301 19.81 -1.87 7.64
C GLU A 301 18.60 -2.45 8.40
N ASN A 302 18.08 -3.56 7.90
CA ASN A 302 16.83 -4.15 8.36
C ASN A 302 17.06 -5.54 8.98
N LEU A 303 15.96 -6.17 9.40
CA LEU A 303 15.95 -7.50 10.02
C LEU A 303 16.75 -8.55 9.24
N LEU A 304 16.66 -8.56 7.91
CA LEU A 304 17.32 -9.56 7.08
C LEU A 304 18.84 -9.39 7.06
N ASP A 305 19.31 -8.13 7.05
CA ASP A 305 20.73 -7.81 7.19
C ASP A 305 21.27 -8.32 8.53
N LEU A 306 20.52 -8.05 9.61
CA LEU A 306 20.87 -8.47 10.97
C LEU A 306 20.93 -10.00 11.08
N LEU A 307 19.92 -10.72 10.58
CA LEU A 307 19.90 -12.19 10.60
C LEU A 307 21.07 -12.79 9.81
N GLN A 308 21.45 -12.17 8.69
CA GLN A 308 22.62 -12.58 7.92
C GLN A 308 23.93 -12.35 8.71
N LYS A 309 24.08 -11.20 9.38
CA LYS A 309 25.22 -10.91 10.28
C LYS A 309 25.27 -11.84 11.50
N ALA A 310 24.12 -12.26 11.99
CA ALA A 310 24.00 -13.28 13.05
C ALA A 310 24.49 -14.66 12.62
N GLY A 311 24.77 -14.85 11.33
CA GLY A 311 25.37 -16.06 10.76
C GLY A 311 24.36 -17.04 10.16
N MET A 312 23.08 -16.67 10.08
CA MET A 312 22.01 -17.49 9.51
C MET A 312 22.04 -17.47 7.98
N ASN A 313 21.47 -18.51 7.36
CA ASN A 313 21.10 -18.43 5.95
C ASN A 313 19.82 -17.60 5.83
N VAL A 314 19.81 -16.58 4.98
CA VAL A 314 18.63 -15.77 4.70
C VAL A 314 18.29 -15.90 3.22
N LEU A 315 17.02 -16.14 2.92
CA LEU A 315 16.51 -16.21 1.55
C LEU A 315 15.19 -15.43 1.45
N TRP A 316 15.03 -14.62 0.41
CA TRP A 316 13.76 -14.03 0.04
C TRP A 316 13.23 -14.64 -1.26
N VAL A 317 11.99 -15.10 -1.27
CA VAL A 317 11.29 -15.58 -2.46
C VAL A 317 10.11 -14.66 -2.70
N ASP A 318 10.11 -13.98 -3.83
CA ASP A 318 9.14 -12.93 -4.15
C ASP A 318 8.19 -13.38 -5.26
N ASN A 319 6.88 -13.29 -5.00
CA ASN A 319 5.83 -13.47 -6.01
C ASN A 319 4.99 -12.19 -6.20
N GLN A 320 5.51 -11.05 -5.74
CA GLN A 320 4.84 -9.74 -5.80
C GLN A 320 5.61 -8.80 -6.75
N SER A 321 5.24 -7.52 -6.83
CA SER A 321 6.00 -6.46 -7.51
C SER A 321 7.34 -6.11 -6.83
N GLY A 322 7.93 -7.05 -6.10
CA GLY A 322 9.22 -6.90 -5.44
C GLY A 322 9.16 -6.47 -3.97
N CYS A 323 10.31 -6.66 -3.31
CA CYS A 323 10.49 -6.57 -1.86
C CYS A 323 10.66 -5.16 -1.30
N LYS A 324 10.36 -4.11 -2.07
CA LYS A 324 10.43 -2.69 -1.65
C LYS A 324 11.76 -2.34 -0.96
N GLU A 325 12.86 -2.79 -1.57
CA GLU A 325 14.26 -2.64 -1.12
C GLU A 325 14.68 -3.45 0.12
N VAL A 326 13.75 -4.14 0.80
CA VAL A 326 14.04 -4.91 2.02
C VAL A 326 15.02 -6.06 1.75
N CYS A 327 14.90 -6.72 0.60
CA CYS A 327 15.70 -7.90 0.26
C CYS A 327 16.99 -7.60 -0.53
N ASN A 328 17.29 -6.33 -0.84
CA ASN A 328 18.38 -5.96 -1.77
C ASN A 328 19.78 -6.47 -1.37
N ARG A 329 19.99 -6.74 -0.08
CA ARG A 329 21.30 -7.13 0.50
C ARG A 329 21.34 -8.59 0.98
N VAL A 330 20.32 -9.38 0.66
CA VAL A 330 20.27 -10.81 0.95
C VAL A 330 19.97 -11.61 -0.33
N PRO A 331 20.30 -12.91 -0.36
CA PRO A 331 19.90 -13.78 -1.46
C PRO A 331 18.39 -13.72 -1.70
N HIS A 332 17.99 -13.43 -2.94
CA HIS A 332 16.58 -13.35 -3.32
C HIS A 332 16.31 -13.96 -4.70
N VAL A 333 15.05 -14.34 -4.95
CA VAL A 333 14.57 -14.86 -6.23
C VAL A 333 13.14 -14.41 -6.48
N GLU A 334 12.85 -13.98 -7.71
CA GLU A 334 11.51 -13.62 -8.16
C GLU A 334 10.88 -14.78 -8.93
N THR A 335 9.66 -15.17 -8.56
CA THR A 335 8.90 -16.23 -9.25
C THR A 335 8.11 -15.73 -10.44
N THR A 336 7.78 -14.44 -10.48
CA THR A 336 7.01 -13.79 -11.56
C THR A 336 7.62 -14.03 -12.94
N SER A 337 8.96 -14.04 -13.04
CA SER A 337 9.69 -14.34 -14.28
C SER A 337 9.50 -15.75 -14.82
N GLN A 338 8.97 -16.69 -14.03
CA GLN A 338 8.89 -18.11 -14.36
C GLN A 338 7.56 -18.52 -15.01
N CYS A 339 6.51 -17.69 -14.92
CA CYS A 339 5.17 -18.03 -15.42
C CYS A 339 4.82 -17.39 -16.78
N GLY A 340 5.70 -16.57 -17.36
CA GLY A 340 5.44 -15.94 -18.65
C GLY A 340 4.22 -15.02 -18.63
N SER A 341 3.23 -15.27 -19.50
CA SER A 341 1.97 -14.52 -19.53
C SER A 341 0.87 -15.11 -18.64
N ALA A 342 1.12 -16.27 -18.02
CA ALA A 342 0.20 -16.88 -17.08
C ALA A 342 0.41 -16.27 -15.70
N GLU A 343 -0.67 -16.21 -14.93
CA GLU A 343 -0.60 -15.74 -13.55
C GLU A 343 0.25 -16.67 -12.68
N CYS A 344 1.21 -16.10 -11.94
CA CYS A 344 2.00 -16.86 -10.98
C CYS A 344 1.24 -17.00 -9.68
N PHE A 345 0.70 -18.20 -9.44
CA PHE A 345 0.17 -18.52 -8.14
C PHE A 345 1.27 -18.72 -7.09
N ASP A 346 0.97 -18.36 -5.83
CA ASP A 346 1.92 -18.35 -4.71
C ASP A 346 2.62 -19.70 -4.46
N GLU A 347 1.98 -20.83 -4.76
CA GLU A 347 2.59 -22.17 -4.67
C GLU A 347 3.92 -22.29 -5.46
N THR A 348 4.12 -21.48 -6.50
CA THR A 348 5.38 -21.42 -7.26
C THR A 348 6.57 -21.06 -6.38
N MET A 349 6.36 -20.26 -5.32
CA MET A 349 7.40 -19.90 -4.36
C MET A 349 7.96 -21.12 -3.61
N LEU A 350 7.13 -22.13 -3.33
CA LEU A 350 7.61 -23.35 -2.65
C LEU A 350 8.61 -24.09 -3.53
N ASN A 351 8.39 -24.13 -4.84
CA ASN A 351 9.33 -24.76 -5.79
C ASN A 351 10.64 -23.98 -5.87
N ALA A 352 10.58 -22.65 -5.97
CA ALA A 352 11.75 -21.78 -6.01
C ALA A 352 12.57 -21.86 -4.71
N MET A 353 11.89 -21.81 -3.56
CA MET A 353 12.50 -22.01 -2.24
C MET A 353 13.25 -23.34 -2.18
N GLN A 354 12.57 -24.44 -2.51
CA GLN A 354 13.15 -25.78 -2.46
C GLN A 354 14.38 -25.93 -3.35
N ALA A 355 14.37 -25.34 -4.55
CA ALA A 355 15.51 -25.33 -5.45
C ALA A 355 16.73 -24.62 -4.83
N ARG A 356 16.50 -23.46 -4.18
CA ARG A 356 17.56 -22.71 -3.49
C ARG A 356 18.11 -23.46 -2.28
N LEU A 357 17.25 -24.10 -1.48
CA LEU A 357 17.68 -24.87 -0.31
C LEU A 357 18.50 -26.11 -0.68
N ARG A 358 18.13 -26.82 -1.76
CA ARG A 358 18.93 -27.96 -2.26
C ARG A 358 20.34 -27.54 -2.71
N ALA A 359 20.47 -26.32 -3.24
CA ALA A 359 21.73 -25.76 -3.71
C ALA A 359 22.68 -25.29 -2.59
N LEU A 360 22.25 -25.28 -1.32
CA LEU A 360 23.12 -24.90 -0.19
C LEU A 360 24.29 -25.90 -0.04
N GLY A 361 25.50 -25.37 0.18
CA GLY A 361 26.68 -26.18 0.47
C GLY A 361 26.64 -26.80 1.87
N GLU A 362 27.49 -27.79 2.15
CA GLU A 362 27.51 -28.52 3.43
C GLU A 362 27.64 -27.59 4.66
N ARG A 363 28.53 -26.60 4.59
CA ARG A 363 28.72 -25.61 5.68
C ARG A 363 27.47 -24.76 5.91
N GLN A 364 26.68 -24.48 4.87
CA GLN A 364 25.45 -23.71 5.00
C GLN A 364 24.32 -24.56 5.59
N ARG A 365 24.25 -25.85 5.25
CA ARG A 365 23.22 -26.76 5.78
C ARG A 365 23.28 -26.94 7.30
N GLY A 366 24.44 -26.70 7.91
CA GLY A 366 24.61 -26.70 9.37
C GLY A 366 24.16 -25.42 10.10
N LYS A 367 23.69 -24.40 9.38
CA LYS A 367 23.27 -23.11 9.95
C LYS A 367 21.75 -23.00 10.01
N GLY A 368 21.24 -22.24 10.99
CA GLY A 368 19.85 -21.83 11.02
C GLY A 368 19.48 -21.08 9.72
N THR A 369 18.26 -21.29 9.24
CA THR A 369 17.79 -20.78 7.94
C THR A 369 16.47 -20.03 8.14
N VAL A 370 16.43 -18.78 7.68
CA VAL A 370 15.23 -17.94 7.64
C VAL A 370 14.87 -17.69 6.18
N ILE A 371 13.64 -18.04 5.80
CA ILE A 371 13.15 -17.85 4.44
C ILE A 371 11.92 -16.97 4.49
N VAL A 372 11.94 -15.86 3.75
CA VAL A 372 10.76 -15.03 3.51
C VAL A 372 10.08 -15.48 2.23
N LEU A 373 8.78 -15.73 2.29
CA LEU A 373 7.91 -15.95 1.13
C LEU A 373 6.97 -14.75 1.04
N HIS A 374 7.10 -13.94 0.00
CA HIS A 374 6.32 -12.71 -0.19
C HIS A 374 5.23 -12.95 -1.24
N GLN A 375 3.99 -13.06 -0.76
CA GLN A 375 2.85 -13.52 -1.54
C GLN A 375 2.26 -12.43 -2.45
N MET A 376 1.61 -12.89 -3.53
CA MET A 376 0.60 -12.09 -4.24
C MET A 376 -0.70 -12.01 -3.42
N GLY A 377 -1.01 -13.06 -2.64
CA GLY A 377 -2.03 -13.04 -1.62
C GLY A 377 -3.41 -12.64 -2.15
N SER A 378 -4.01 -11.64 -1.53
CA SER A 378 -5.35 -11.14 -1.88
C SER A 378 -5.31 -9.82 -2.65
N HIS A 379 -4.22 -9.52 -3.35
CA HIS A 379 -4.04 -8.25 -4.06
C HIS A 379 -5.14 -7.98 -5.10
N GLY A 380 -5.81 -6.84 -4.97
CA GLY A 380 -6.87 -6.36 -5.87
C GLY A 380 -6.35 -5.58 -7.09
N PRO A 381 -7.24 -5.01 -7.91
CA PRO A 381 -8.70 -5.22 -7.93
C PRO A 381 -9.10 -6.58 -8.54
N ALA A 382 -8.19 -7.29 -9.21
CA ALA A 382 -8.50 -8.55 -9.88
C ALA A 382 -8.48 -9.75 -8.91
N TYR A 383 -9.31 -9.75 -7.85
CA TYR A 383 -9.27 -10.83 -6.83
C TYR A 383 -9.54 -12.23 -7.42
N TYR A 384 -10.38 -12.32 -8.46
CA TYR A 384 -10.73 -13.58 -9.16
C TYR A 384 -9.55 -14.31 -9.80
N GLN A 385 -8.43 -13.60 -9.97
CA GLN A 385 -7.19 -14.11 -10.51
C GLN A 385 -6.33 -14.77 -9.41
N ARG A 386 -6.49 -14.33 -8.15
CA ARG A 386 -5.67 -14.78 -7.01
C ARG A 386 -5.91 -16.22 -6.55
N SER A 387 -6.89 -16.92 -7.13
CA SER A 387 -7.22 -18.30 -6.78
C SER A 387 -7.48 -19.16 -8.02
N PRO A 388 -6.87 -20.36 -8.12
CA PRO A 388 -7.22 -21.33 -9.13
C PRO A 388 -8.67 -21.80 -9.00
N GLU A 389 -9.28 -22.19 -10.12
CA GLU A 389 -10.70 -22.58 -10.18
C GLU A 389 -11.09 -23.67 -9.16
N GLN A 390 -10.21 -24.65 -8.91
CA GLN A 390 -10.44 -25.73 -7.96
C GLN A 390 -10.53 -25.29 -6.49
N TYR A 391 -10.05 -24.09 -6.16
CA TYR A 391 -10.09 -23.53 -4.81
C TYR A 391 -11.20 -22.49 -4.62
N LYS A 392 -12.01 -22.23 -5.67
CA LYS A 392 -13.13 -21.29 -5.60
C LYS A 392 -14.35 -21.95 -4.98
N ALA A 393 -14.58 -21.66 -3.71
CA ALA A 393 -15.70 -22.19 -2.94
C ALA A 393 -16.92 -21.25 -2.88
N PHE A 394 -16.69 -19.95 -3.07
CA PHE A 394 -17.72 -18.91 -2.94
C PHE A 394 -18.08 -18.35 -4.31
N LEU A 395 -19.31 -18.59 -4.75
CA LEU A 395 -19.82 -18.20 -6.07
C LEU A 395 -21.23 -17.58 -5.97
N PRO A 396 -21.64 -16.72 -6.91
CA PRO A 396 -20.83 -16.17 -8.00
C PRO A 396 -19.80 -15.15 -7.48
N GLU A 397 -18.64 -15.05 -8.13
CA GLU A 397 -17.59 -14.08 -7.79
C GLU A 397 -17.50 -12.92 -8.79
N CYS A 398 -16.82 -11.84 -8.43
CA CYS A 398 -16.56 -10.71 -9.32
C CYS A 398 -15.38 -11.00 -10.25
N GLN A 399 -15.63 -11.14 -11.56
CA GLN A 399 -14.61 -11.49 -12.56
C GLN A 399 -14.10 -10.29 -13.36
N THR A 400 -14.04 -9.11 -12.75
CA THR A 400 -13.57 -7.86 -13.37
C THR A 400 -12.86 -6.97 -12.37
N SER A 401 -11.88 -6.19 -12.85
CA SER A 401 -11.22 -5.14 -12.06
C SER A 401 -12.10 -3.92 -11.82
N ALA A 402 -13.21 -3.78 -12.56
CA ALA A 402 -14.21 -2.74 -12.32
C ALA A 402 -15.14 -3.14 -11.17
N LEU A 403 -14.62 -3.12 -9.94
CA LEU A 403 -15.29 -3.65 -8.75
C LEU A 403 -16.70 -3.10 -8.50
N LYS A 404 -16.98 -1.88 -8.97
CA LYS A 404 -18.31 -1.24 -8.89
C LYS A 404 -19.36 -1.81 -9.83
N ASP A 405 -18.94 -2.58 -10.84
CA ASP A 405 -19.84 -3.28 -11.75
C ASP A 405 -20.36 -4.60 -11.14
N CYS A 406 -19.78 -5.00 -9.99
CA CYS A 406 -20.16 -6.18 -9.23
C CYS A 406 -20.95 -5.79 -7.97
N SER A 407 -21.81 -6.71 -7.50
CA SER A 407 -22.36 -6.59 -6.14
C SER A 407 -21.25 -6.74 -5.11
N GLN A 408 -21.44 -6.14 -3.93
CA GLN A 408 -20.49 -6.28 -2.82
C GLN A 408 -20.26 -7.75 -2.43
N ASP A 409 -21.30 -8.58 -2.53
CA ASP A 409 -21.20 -10.03 -2.29
C ASP A 409 -20.32 -10.75 -3.32
N GLN A 410 -20.39 -10.38 -4.60
CA GLN A 410 -19.51 -10.95 -5.62
C GLN A 410 -18.05 -10.56 -5.40
N VAL A 411 -17.79 -9.30 -5.00
CA VAL A 411 -16.44 -8.84 -4.63
C VAL A 411 -15.93 -9.61 -3.42
N ARG A 412 -16.76 -9.72 -2.37
CA ARG A 412 -16.48 -10.51 -1.17
C ARG A 412 -16.21 -11.97 -1.49
N ASN A 413 -16.98 -12.59 -2.40
CA ASN A 413 -16.77 -13.98 -2.80
C ASN A 413 -15.42 -14.18 -3.48
N ALA A 414 -15.03 -13.30 -4.40
CA ALA A 414 -13.71 -13.34 -5.06
C ALA A 414 -12.57 -13.19 -4.04
N TYR A 415 -12.73 -12.27 -3.08
CA TYR A 415 -11.79 -12.07 -1.99
C TYR A 415 -11.70 -13.28 -1.05
N ASP A 416 -12.82 -13.84 -0.62
CA ASP A 416 -12.83 -15.03 0.26
C ASP A 416 -12.20 -16.26 -0.43
N ASN A 417 -12.32 -16.37 -1.77
CA ASN A 417 -11.61 -17.39 -2.55
C ASN A 417 -10.09 -17.18 -2.53
N SER A 418 -9.58 -15.93 -2.55
CA SER A 418 -8.14 -15.66 -2.42
C SER A 418 -7.62 -15.95 -1.00
N ILE A 419 -8.42 -15.71 0.04
CA ILE A 419 -8.10 -16.13 1.42
C ILE A 419 -8.04 -17.65 1.52
N ARG A 420 -8.98 -18.36 0.88
CA ARG A 420 -8.98 -19.83 0.84
C ARG A 420 -7.77 -20.40 0.10
N TYR A 421 -7.30 -19.71 -0.93
CA TYR A 421 -6.05 -20.08 -1.59
C TYR A 421 -4.81 -19.78 -0.73
N THR A 422 -4.83 -18.69 0.04
CA THR A 422 -3.79 -18.40 1.05
C THR A 422 -3.75 -19.49 2.14
N ASP A 423 -4.91 -19.96 2.62
CA ASP A 423 -5.00 -21.11 3.53
C ASP A 423 -4.31 -22.34 2.95
N HIS A 424 -4.60 -22.68 1.68
CA HIS A 424 -3.97 -23.80 0.98
C HIS A 424 -2.44 -23.65 0.88
N PHE A 425 -1.96 -22.48 0.46
CA PHE A 425 -0.54 -22.21 0.32
C PHE A 425 0.21 -22.36 1.66
N LEU A 426 -0.33 -21.77 2.73
CA LEU A 426 0.29 -21.86 4.06
C LEU A 426 0.24 -23.29 4.60
N ALA A 427 -0.83 -24.04 4.34
CA ALA A 427 -0.93 -25.46 4.65
C ALA A 427 0.17 -26.28 3.95
N LYS A 428 0.41 -26.05 2.65
CA LYS A 428 1.51 -26.68 1.91
C LYS A 428 2.89 -26.32 2.45
N ALA A 429 3.08 -25.07 2.88
CA ALA A 429 4.34 -24.64 3.51
C ALA A 429 4.58 -25.36 4.85
N ILE A 430 3.55 -25.53 5.67
CA ILE A 430 3.63 -26.30 6.93
C ILE A 430 3.93 -27.78 6.64
N ASP A 431 3.24 -28.39 5.69
CA ASP A 431 3.48 -29.79 5.33
C ASP A 431 4.92 -30.00 4.83
N TRP A 432 5.45 -29.02 4.09
CA TRP A 432 6.83 -29.05 3.66
C TRP A 432 7.81 -28.97 4.84
N LEU A 433 7.57 -28.08 5.81
CA LEU A 433 8.36 -28.01 7.04
C LEU A 433 8.37 -29.36 7.76
N GLN A 434 7.19 -29.92 8.02
CA GLN A 434 7.02 -31.19 8.70
C GLN A 434 7.74 -32.36 8.01
N ALA A 435 7.81 -32.34 6.67
CA ALA A 435 8.46 -33.40 5.90
C ALA A 435 9.99 -33.26 5.80
N ASN A 436 10.56 -32.08 6.05
CA ASN A 436 11.96 -31.78 5.74
C ASN A 436 12.81 -31.36 6.95
N THR A 437 12.20 -30.89 8.04
CA THR A 437 12.93 -30.35 9.18
C THR A 437 12.14 -30.46 10.48
N ASP A 438 12.74 -31.10 11.48
CA ASP A 438 12.09 -31.31 12.77
C ASP A 438 12.02 -30.01 13.57
N ASN A 439 13.08 -29.19 13.57
CA ASN A 439 13.15 -27.90 14.28
C ASN A 439 12.73 -26.76 13.35
N SER A 440 11.43 -26.47 13.31
CA SER A 440 10.87 -25.51 12.37
C SER A 440 9.67 -24.75 12.90
N ALA A 441 9.49 -23.56 12.35
CA ALA A 441 8.34 -22.72 12.63
C ALA A 441 7.92 -21.97 11.36
N LEU A 442 6.63 -21.63 11.30
CA LEU A 442 6.07 -20.72 10.30
C LEU A 442 5.39 -19.56 11.03
N MET A 443 5.68 -18.34 10.58
CA MET A 443 4.97 -17.14 10.98
C MET A 443 4.43 -16.46 9.73
N TYR A 444 3.12 -16.24 9.69
CA TYR A 444 2.44 -15.49 8.64
C TYR A 444 1.84 -14.21 9.18
N VAL A 445 1.96 -13.12 8.42
CA VAL A 445 1.26 -11.87 8.69
C VAL A 445 1.01 -11.15 7.37
N SER A 446 -0.17 -10.55 7.21
CA SER A 446 -0.42 -9.69 6.05
C SER A 446 0.23 -8.32 6.23
N ASP A 447 0.74 -7.74 5.16
CA ASP A 447 1.34 -6.41 5.15
C ASP A 447 0.31 -5.30 5.51
N HIS A 448 -0.91 -5.40 5.01
CA HIS A 448 -2.09 -4.61 5.36
C HIS A 448 -3.38 -5.36 5.03
N GLY A 449 -4.53 -4.76 5.36
CA GLY A 449 -5.87 -5.26 4.98
C GLY A 449 -6.43 -4.60 3.74
N GLU A 450 -7.76 -4.67 3.54
CA GLU A 450 -8.43 -4.25 2.30
C GLU A 450 -9.83 -3.65 2.56
N SER A 451 -10.25 -2.67 1.77
CA SER A 451 -11.66 -2.26 1.69
C SER A 451 -12.36 -2.95 0.51
N LEU A 452 -13.54 -3.51 0.75
CA LEU A 452 -14.30 -4.34 -0.20
C LEU A 452 -15.63 -3.68 -0.60
N GLY A 453 -15.74 -2.36 -0.46
CA GLY A 453 -16.92 -1.56 -0.81
C GLY A 453 -17.62 -0.92 0.39
N GLU A 454 -17.15 -1.17 1.62
CA GLU A 454 -17.70 -0.51 2.81
C GLU A 454 -17.57 1.01 2.66
N ALA A 455 -18.67 1.73 2.87
CA ALA A 455 -18.75 3.18 2.67
C ALA A 455 -18.29 3.66 1.27
N ASN A 456 -18.43 2.82 0.23
CA ASN A 456 -17.95 3.04 -1.14
C ASN A 456 -16.43 3.15 -1.30
N VAL A 457 -15.68 2.63 -0.33
CA VAL A 457 -14.21 2.52 -0.40
C VAL A 457 -13.85 1.11 -0.84
N TYR A 458 -12.96 1.01 -1.81
CA TYR A 458 -12.37 -0.22 -2.30
C TYR A 458 -10.85 -0.09 -2.24
N LEU A 459 -10.15 -1.22 -2.33
CA LEU A 459 -8.70 -1.28 -2.28
C LEU A 459 -8.15 -0.81 -0.93
N HIS A 460 -6.90 -0.37 -0.95
CA HIS A 460 -6.13 0.09 0.19
C HIS A 460 -5.37 1.39 -0.16
N GLY A 461 -4.44 1.79 0.71
CA GLY A 461 -3.60 2.97 0.51
C GLY A 461 -4.23 4.28 1.00
N LEU A 462 -5.30 4.22 1.81
CA LEU A 462 -5.81 5.42 2.48
C LEU A 462 -4.84 5.85 3.59
N PRO A 463 -4.55 7.16 3.77
CA PRO A 463 -3.71 7.60 4.87
C PRO A 463 -4.15 7.04 6.21
N TYR A 464 -3.22 6.37 6.91
CA TYR A 464 -3.51 5.55 8.09
C TYR A 464 -4.33 6.26 9.17
N ALA A 465 -4.12 7.58 9.34
CA ALA A 465 -4.83 8.41 10.31
C ALA A 465 -6.36 8.43 10.15
N PHE A 466 -6.87 8.09 8.97
CA PHE A 466 -8.30 7.98 8.70
C PHE A 466 -8.70 6.73 7.90
N ALA A 467 -7.75 5.82 7.66
CA ALA A 467 -8.06 4.54 7.04
C ALA A 467 -9.00 3.71 7.93
N PRO A 468 -9.95 2.95 7.36
CA PRO A 468 -10.81 2.06 8.11
C PRO A 468 -10.01 0.90 8.71
N ASP A 469 -10.51 0.31 9.78
CA ASP A 469 -9.84 -0.84 10.43
C ASP A 469 -9.71 -2.03 9.49
N THR A 470 -10.57 -2.15 8.48
CA THR A 470 -10.47 -3.16 7.42
C THR A 470 -9.16 -3.09 6.64
N GLN A 471 -8.50 -1.93 6.54
CA GLN A 471 -7.17 -1.77 5.92
C GLN A 471 -6.01 -1.94 6.90
N LYS A 472 -6.27 -1.93 8.21
CA LYS A 472 -5.22 -1.89 9.24
C LYS A 472 -5.13 -3.18 10.05
N LYS A 473 -6.24 -3.92 10.18
CA LYS A 473 -6.34 -5.11 11.02
C LYS A 473 -6.08 -6.35 10.17
N VAL A 474 -4.94 -6.98 10.41
CA VAL A 474 -4.39 -8.06 9.59
C VAL A 474 -4.44 -9.40 10.33
N PRO A 475 -4.49 -10.54 9.62
CA PRO A 475 -4.26 -11.84 10.23
C PRO A 475 -2.78 -11.99 10.60
N TRP A 476 -2.50 -12.61 11.74
CA TRP A 476 -1.16 -13.04 12.12
C TRP A 476 -1.24 -14.48 12.64
N ILE A 477 -0.53 -15.40 12.00
CA ILE A 477 -0.63 -16.84 12.26
C ILE A 477 0.75 -17.41 12.60
N THR A 478 0.78 -18.30 13.58
CA THR A 478 1.98 -19.01 14.01
C THR A 478 1.73 -20.51 14.02
N TRP A 479 2.67 -21.25 13.44
CA TRP A 479 2.77 -22.70 13.57
C TRP A 479 4.17 -23.05 14.08
N LEU A 480 4.23 -23.95 15.06
CA LEU A 480 5.48 -24.41 15.68
C LEU A 480 5.56 -25.93 15.57
N SER A 481 6.71 -26.46 15.17
CA SER A 481 6.93 -27.90 15.24
C SER A 481 7.12 -28.35 16.71
N PRO A 482 6.85 -29.63 17.04
CA PRO A 482 7.09 -30.14 18.38
C PRO A 482 8.54 -30.04 18.84
N GLU A 483 9.52 -30.10 17.92
CA GLU A 483 10.93 -29.88 18.28
C GLU A 483 11.18 -28.40 18.60
N PHE A 484 10.63 -27.49 17.78
CA PHE A 484 10.81 -26.06 17.97
C PHE A 484 10.27 -25.61 19.32
N GLU A 485 9.07 -26.09 19.72
CA GLU A 485 8.49 -25.81 21.03
C GLU A 485 9.42 -26.25 22.18
N ARG A 486 10.08 -27.41 22.06
CA ARG A 486 11.01 -27.91 23.08
C ARG A 486 12.31 -27.12 23.13
N GLU A 487 12.95 -26.91 22.00
CA GLU A 487 14.24 -26.20 21.90
C GLU A 487 14.11 -24.73 22.29
N ASN A 488 13.00 -24.07 21.93
CA ASN A 488 12.76 -22.65 22.29
C ASN A 488 11.99 -22.48 23.61
N ARG A 489 11.61 -23.58 24.24
CA ARG A 489 10.72 -23.64 25.41
C ARG A 489 9.46 -22.80 25.25
N LEU A 490 8.93 -22.76 24.03
CA LEU A 490 7.79 -21.93 23.64
C LEU A 490 6.53 -22.80 23.57
N SER A 491 5.48 -22.39 24.28
CA SER A 491 4.25 -23.17 24.37
C SER A 491 3.14 -22.64 23.47
N SER A 492 2.73 -23.40 22.45
CA SER A 492 1.55 -23.06 21.62
C SER A 492 0.27 -22.97 22.43
N SER A 493 0.15 -23.73 23.52
CA SER A 493 -1.01 -23.63 24.42
C SER A 493 -1.08 -22.28 25.14
N CYS A 494 0.07 -21.73 25.54
CA CYS A 494 0.16 -20.37 26.08
C CYS A 494 -0.15 -19.35 24.99
N LEU A 495 0.42 -19.49 23.79
CA LEU A 495 0.15 -18.56 22.68
C LEU A 495 -1.34 -18.49 22.34
N ARG A 496 -2.07 -19.61 22.39
CA ARG A 496 -3.53 -19.62 22.19
C ARG A 496 -4.28 -18.83 23.27
N GLN A 497 -3.79 -18.78 24.51
CA GLN A 497 -4.41 -17.98 25.58
C GLN A 497 -4.22 -16.48 25.34
N HIS A 498 -3.10 -16.08 24.74
CA HIS A 498 -2.77 -14.69 24.42
C HIS A 498 -3.21 -14.25 23.01
N ALA A 499 -3.85 -15.14 22.23
CA ALA A 499 -4.21 -14.88 20.82
C ALA A 499 -5.18 -13.69 20.60
N GLY A 500 -5.91 -13.27 21.66
CA GLY A 500 -6.79 -12.09 21.62
C GLY A 500 -6.08 -10.76 21.89
N GLU A 501 -4.83 -10.78 22.34
CA GLU A 501 -4.09 -9.57 22.68
C GLU A 501 -3.73 -8.75 21.44
N ARG A 502 -3.56 -7.44 21.63
CA ARG A 502 -3.19 -6.54 20.54
C ARG A 502 -1.71 -6.75 20.21
N VAL A 503 -1.43 -7.15 18.98
CA VAL A 503 -0.08 -7.17 18.42
C VAL A 503 -0.01 -6.22 17.23
N THR A 504 1.18 -5.74 16.90
CA THR A 504 1.37 -4.81 15.77
C THR A 504 2.62 -5.18 14.98
N HIS A 505 2.77 -4.61 13.79
CA HIS A 505 4.00 -4.76 13.00
C HIS A 505 5.25 -4.23 13.71
N ASP A 506 5.12 -3.36 14.72
CA ASP A 506 6.24 -2.93 15.56
C ASP A 506 6.87 -4.13 16.29
N SER A 507 6.07 -5.18 16.56
CA SER A 507 6.54 -6.42 17.15
C SER A 507 7.25 -7.34 16.16
N TYR A 508 7.08 -7.17 14.85
CA TYR A 508 7.53 -8.15 13.84
C TYR A 508 9.04 -8.38 13.90
N PHE A 509 9.82 -7.30 13.91
CA PHE A 509 11.28 -7.38 14.01
C PHE A 509 11.72 -8.19 15.23
N HIS A 510 11.21 -7.83 16.41
CA HIS A 510 11.63 -8.42 17.67
C HIS A 510 11.10 -9.84 17.85
N ALA A 511 9.87 -10.11 17.43
CA ALA A 511 9.26 -11.44 17.45
C ALA A 511 10.02 -12.41 16.55
N VAL A 512 10.49 -11.98 15.37
CA VAL A 512 11.36 -12.81 14.51
C VAL A 512 12.71 -13.07 15.14
N LEU A 513 13.37 -12.06 15.74
CA LEU A 513 14.63 -12.28 16.45
C LEU A 513 14.47 -13.27 17.61
N GLY A 514 13.36 -13.18 18.34
CA GLY A 514 12.97 -14.16 19.35
C GLY A 514 12.88 -15.55 18.75
N LEU A 515 12.00 -15.76 17.76
CA LEU A 515 11.83 -17.07 17.10
C LEU A 515 13.11 -17.62 16.45
N ALA A 516 13.98 -16.75 15.97
CA ALA A 516 15.26 -17.12 15.37
C ALA A 516 16.36 -17.43 16.40
N ASP A 517 16.09 -17.18 17.69
CA ASP A 517 17.04 -17.23 18.80
C ASP A 517 18.33 -16.45 18.49
N VAL A 518 18.16 -15.18 18.12
CA VAL A 518 19.26 -14.26 17.77
C VAL A 518 19.38 -13.17 18.83
N ALA A 519 20.57 -13.07 19.43
CA ALA A 519 20.92 -11.96 20.32
C ALA A 519 21.47 -10.79 19.51
N ALA A 520 20.96 -9.58 19.75
CA ALA A 520 21.43 -8.33 19.16
C ALA A 520 21.02 -7.14 20.06
N ARG A 521 21.72 -6.00 19.98
CA ARG A 521 21.38 -4.78 20.75
C ARG A 521 20.02 -4.20 20.38
N GLU A 522 19.59 -4.39 19.14
CA GLU A 522 18.32 -3.88 18.63
C GLU A 522 17.11 -4.67 19.15
N TYR A 523 17.31 -5.85 19.75
CA TYR A 523 16.22 -6.65 20.30
C TYR A 523 15.62 -5.99 21.54
N GLN A 524 14.32 -5.71 21.49
CA GLN A 524 13.50 -5.16 22.58
C GLN A 524 12.57 -6.25 23.11
N PRO A 525 12.87 -6.85 24.29
CA PRO A 525 12.12 -7.98 24.82
C PRO A 525 10.64 -7.73 25.10
N GLU A 526 10.23 -6.48 25.24
CA GLU A 526 8.85 -6.01 25.42
C GLU A 526 8.03 -6.00 24.12
N LEU A 527 8.70 -5.97 22.96
CA LEU A 527 8.06 -6.03 21.65
C LEU A 527 8.03 -7.46 21.08
N ASP A 528 8.71 -8.42 21.71
CA ASP A 528 8.60 -9.85 21.42
C ASP A 528 7.47 -10.49 22.25
N PHE A 529 6.28 -10.56 21.66
CA PHE A 529 5.11 -11.14 22.33
C PHE A 529 5.22 -12.67 22.52
N TYR A 530 6.10 -13.38 21.80
CA TYR A 530 6.31 -14.82 22.04
C TYR A 530 7.03 -15.06 23.37
N ARG A 531 7.81 -14.09 23.85
CA ARG A 531 8.59 -14.20 25.08
C ARG A 531 7.74 -14.52 26.31
N ALA A 532 6.52 -13.98 26.38
CA ALA A 532 5.60 -14.24 27.50
C ALA A 532 5.24 -15.74 27.65
N CYS A 533 5.40 -16.52 26.57
CA CYS A 533 5.11 -17.94 26.51
C CYS A 533 6.35 -18.83 26.49
N ARG A 534 7.53 -18.27 26.79
CA ARG A 534 8.77 -19.04 27.00
C ARG A 534 8.92 -19.43 28.46
N THR A 535 9.16 -20.71 28.75
CA THR A 535 9.27 -21.26 30.12
C THR A 535 10.66 -21.72 30.50
#